data_AF-A0A1V4VII1-F1
#
_entry.id   AF-A0A1V4VII1-F1
#
_cell.length_a   1.000
_cell.length_b   1.000
_cell.length_c   1.000
_cell.angle_alpha   90.00
_cell.angle_beta   90.00
_cell.angle_gamma   90.00
#
_symmetry.space_group_name_H-M   'P 1'
#
loop_
_entity.id
_entity.type
_entity.pdbx_description
1 polymer ?
#
loop_
_entity_poly.entity_id
_entity_poly.type
_entity_poly.pdbx_seq_one_letter_code
_entity_poly.pdbx_strand_id
1 'polypeptide(L)'
;MRKPKYKLELLTPAQRELEEIALVHMELVGVESARKITDRIYNALDHLRSHPNMGIACIDKMLRSESYRMLICGHYLCFYRLLGETIFVYHIVDGRANYTRLLADLPMQGESND
;
A
#
# COMPACT_ATOMS: atom_id res chain seq x y z
N MET A 1 -10.96 -5.62 -22.73
CA MET A 1 -10.27 -5.08 -21.53
C MET A 1 -11.35 -4.69 -20.51
N ARG A 2 -11.41 -5.32 -19.33
CA ARG A 2 -12.37 -4.94 -18.27
C ARG A 2 -11.96 -3.57 -17.75
N LYS A 3 -12.88 -2.60 -17.73
CA LYS A 3 -12.62 -1.30 -17.09
C LYS A 3 -12.34 -1.53 -15.61
N PRO A 4 -11.36 -0.83 -15.01
CA PRO A 4 -11.15 -0.89 -13.58
C PRO A 4 -12.44 -0.48 -12.88
N LYS A 5 -12.93 -1.33 -11.97
CA LYS A 5 -14.19 -1.10 -11.25
C LYS A 5 -13.98 -0.14 -10.08
N TYR A 6 -12.76 -0.07 -9.57
CA TYR A 6 -12.38 0.76 -8.43
C TYR A 6 -11.29 1.76 -8.83
N LYS A 7 -11.39 2.98 -8.30
CA LYS A 7 -10.34 4.01 -8.42
C LYS A 7 -9.23 3.70 -7.42
N LEU A 8 -8.00 4.10 -7.75
CA LEU A 8 -6.85 3.93 -6.86
C LEU A 8 -6.20 5.28 -6.63
N GLU A 9 -6.05 5.65 -5.35
CA GLU A 9 -5.44 6.89 -4.91
C GLU A 9 -4.30 6.58 -3.94
N LEU A 10 -3.10 7.03 -4.30
CA LEU A 10 -1.92 6.98 -3.44
C LEU A 10 -1.87 8.25 -2.62
N LEU A 11 -1.89 8.13 -1.29
CA LEU A 11 -1.70 9.29 -0.42
C LEU A 11 -0.24 9.78 -0.51
N THR A 12 -0.02 11.04 -0.13
CA THR A 12 1.32 11.66 -0.15
C THR A 12 2.40 10.83 0.54
N PRO A 13 2.16 10.20 1.72
CA PRO A 13 3.14 9.31 2.33
C PRO A 13 3.50 8.11 1.42
N ALA A 14 2.50 7.38 0.92
CA ALA A 14 2.70 6.27 0.00
C ALA A 14 3.46 6.66 -1.28
N GLN A 15 3.22 7.86 -1.82
CA GLN A 15 3.97 8.36 -2.98
C GLN A 15 5.45 8.57 -2.65
N ARG A 16 5.75 9.23 -1.53
CA ARG A 16 7.13 9.46 -1.07
C ARG A 16 7.87 8.17 -0.79
N GLU A 17 7.22 7.22 -0.11
CA GLU A 17 7.80 5.92 0.19
C GLU A 17 8.12 5.13 -1.08
N LEU A 18 7.25 5.19 -2.10
CA LEU A 18 7.53 4.59 -3.41
C LEU A 18 8.73 5.23 -4.10
N GLU A 19 8.86 6.55 -4.03
CA GLU A 19 10.02 7.29 -4.56
C GLU A 19 11.31 6.91 -3.83
N GLU A 20 11.28 6.83 -2.49
CA GLU A 20 12.41 6.39 -1.67
C GLU A 20 12.85 4.97 -2.03
N ILE A 21 11.89 4.04 -2.19
CA ILE A 21 12.17 2.67 -2.63
C ILE A 21 12.86 2.66 -4.00
N ALA A 22 12.35 3.46 -4.95
CA ALA A 22 12.93 3.55 -6.28
C ALA A 22 14.36 4.12 -6.24
N LEU A 23 14.59 5.17 -5.46
CA LEU A 23 15.90 5.80 -5.27
C LEU A 23 16.91 4.83 -4.66
N VAL A 24 16.55 4.12 -3.59
CA VAL A 24 17.43 3.12 -2.95
C VAL A 24 17.84 2.04 -3.94
N HIS A 25 16.90 1.51 -4.75
CA HIS A 25 17.23 0.53 -5.77
C HIS A 25 18.09 1.09 -6.90
N MET A 26 17.87 2.36 -7.27
CA MET A 26 18.66 3.05 -8.29
C MET A 26 20.10 3.25 -7.83
N GLU A 27 20.32 3.67 -6.58
CA GLU A 27 21.64 3.93 -6.01
C GLU A 27 22.43 2.63 -5.74
N LEU A 28 21.78 1.59 -5.22
CA LEU A 28 22.47 0.36 -4.79
C LEU A 28 22.70 -0.65 -5.92
N VAL A 29 21.79 -0.71 -6.89
CA VAL A 29 21.80 -1.76 -7.93
C VAL A 29 21.77 -1.17 -9.34
N GLY A 30 21.01 -0.09 -9.53
CA GLY A 30 20.91 0.61 -10.80
C GLY A 30 19.47 0.79 -11.28
N VAL A 31 19.33 1.60 -12.34
CA VAL A 31 18.04 2.06 -12.89
C VAL A 31 17.10 0.90 -13.26
N GLU A 32 17.64 -0.19 -13.81
CA GLU A 32 16.85 -1.38 -14.17
C GLU A 32 16.21 -2.06 -12.95
N SER A 33 16.89 -2.04 -11.80
CA SER A 33 16.32 -2.56 -10.55
C SER A 33 15.22 -1.65 -10.02
N ALA A 34 15.43 -0.33 -10.06
CA ALA A 34 14.44 0.65 -9.63
C ALA A 34 13.15 0.53 -10.45
N ARG A 35 13.29 0.41 -11.78
CA ARG A 35 12.16 0.20 -12.69
C ARG A 35 11.42 -1.10 -12.42
N LYS A 36 12.14 -2.22 -12.24
CA LYS A 36 11.52 -3.52 -11.97
C LYS A 36 10.71 -3.51 -10.68
N ILE A 37 11.17 -2.82 -9.63
CA ILE A 37 10.45 -2.80 -8.37
C ILE A 37 9.21 -1.91 -8.41
N THR A 38 9.32 -0.72 -9.01
CA THR A 38 8.17 0.17 -9.18
C THR A 38 7.12 -0.46 -10.08
N ASP A 39 7.50 -1.07 -11.20
CA ASP A 39 6.58 -1.81 -12.08
C ASP A 39 5.87 -2.94 -11.33
N ARG A 40 6.58 -3.68 -10.47
CA ARG A 40 5.99 -4.75 -9.65
C ARG A 40 4.95 -4.21 -8.67
N ILE A 41 5.23 -3.09 -8.01
CA ILE A 41 4.28 -2.46 -7.07
C ILE A 41 3.06 -1.95 -7.85
N TYR A 42 3.25 -1.24 -8.96
CA TYR A 42 2.16 -0.73 -9.78
C TYR A 42 1.27 -1.84 -10.34
N ASN A 43 1.86 -2.95 -10.82
CA ASN A 43 1.09 -4.10 -11.29
C ASN A 43 0.21 -4.68 -10.18
N ALA A 44 0.76 -4.83 -8.96
CA ALA A 44 0.00 -5.32 -7.82
C ALA A 44 -1.14 -4.37 -7.43
N LEU A 45 -0.90 -3.06 -7.46
CA LEU A 45 -1.93 -2.03 -7.24
C LEU A 45 -3.01 -2.04 -8.34
N ASP A 46 -2.64 -2.25 -9.59
CA ASP A 46 -3.63 -2.34 -10.69
C ASP A 46 -4.54 -3.56 -10.54
N HIS A 47 -4.03 -4.67 -10.03
CA HIS A 47 -4.87 -5.83 -9.67
C HIS A 47 -5.93 -5.50 -8.61
N LEU A 48 -5.64 -4.59 -7.66
CA LEU A 48 -6.62 -4.14 -6.66
C LEU A 48 -7.82 -3.43 -7.31
N ARG A 49 -7.62 -2.71 -8.42
CA ARG A 49 -8.71 -2.02 -9.12
C ARG A 49 -9.79 -2.96 -9.67
N SER A 50 -9.45 -4.23 -9.83
CA SER A 50 -10.40 -5.29 -10.22
C SER A 50 -10.77 -6.22 -9.06
N HIS A 51 -9.88 -6.40 -8.08
CA HIS A 51 -10.05 -7.33 -6.95
C HIS A 51 -9.63 -6.68 -5.62
N PRO A 52 -10.40 -5.70 -5.10
CA PRO A 52 -10.01 -4.97 -3.90
C PRO A 52 -10.06 -5.82 -2.62
N ASN A 53 -10.64 -7.02 -2.68
CA ASN A 53 -10.71 -7.95 -1.55
C ASN A 53 -9.53 -8.94 -1.52
N MET A 54 -8.57 -8.84 -2.44
CA MET A 54 -7.40 -9.71 -2.51
C MET A 54 -6.41 -9.49 -1.34
N GLY A 55 -6.48 -8.34 -0.68
CA GLY A 55 -5.63 -8.05 0.49
C GLY A 55 -6.04 -8.85 1.72
N ILE A 56 -5.02 -9.25 2.48
CA ILE A 56 -5.17 -9.95 3.76
C ILE A 56 -5.65 -8.92 4.80
N ALA A 57 -6.67 -9.30 5.58
CA ALA A 57 -7.08 -8.50 6.72
C ALA A 57 -5.95 -8.50 7.77
N CYS A 58 -5.49 -7.31 8.18
CA CYS A 58 -4.38 -7.15 9.12
C CYS A 58 -4.56 -8.03 10.36
N ILE A 59 -3.49 -8.62 10.91
CA ILE A 59 -3.59 -9.54 12.05
C ILE A 59 -4.11 -8.82 13.31
N ASP A 60 -3.85 -7.52 13.41
CA ASP A 60 -4.34 -6.69 14.50
C ASP A 60 -5.86 -6.52 14.46
N LYS A 61 -6.52 -6.83 15.58
CA LYS A 61 -7.97 -6.71 15.73
C LYS A 61 -8.46 -5.28 15.47
N MET A 62 -7.67 -4.27 15.84
CA MET A 62 -8.02 -2.86 15.64
C MET A 62 -7.94 -2.45 14.17
N LEU A 63 -6.95 -2.94 13.42
CA LEU A 63 -6.86 -2.68 11.98
C LEU A 63 -7.92 -3.45 11.20
N ARG A 64 -8.32 -4.66 11.66
CA ARG A 64 -9.46 -5.37 11.08
C ARG A 64 -10.78 -4.62 11.26
N SER A 65 -11.03 -4.03 12.43
CA SER A 65 -12.27 -3.28 12.65
C SER A 65 -12.35 -2.04 11.76
N GLU A 66 -11.20 -1.42 11.48
CA GLU A 66 -11.08 -0.26 10.59
C GLU A 66 -11.06 -0.62 9.09
N SER A 67 -11.30 -1.88 8.72
CA SER A 67 -11.29 -2.36 7.33
C SER A 67 -9.96 -2.12 6.59
N TYR A 68 -8.85 -1.97 7.32
CA TYR A 68 -7.53 -1.93 6.72
C TYR A 68 -7.15 -3.30 6.16
N ARG A 69 -6.56 -3.26 4.97
CA ARG A 69 -6.07 -4.43 4.25
C ARG A 69 -4.61 -4.23 3.90
N MET A 70 -3.91 -5.34 3.87
CA MET A 70 -2.51 -5.40 3.47
C MET A 70 -2.38 -6.22 2.19
N LEU A 71 -1.72 -5.66 1.18
CA LEU A 71 -1.34 -6.38 -0.04
C LEU A 71 0.15 -6.67 -0.02
N ILE A 72 0.53 -7.90 -0.32
CA ILE A 72 1.93 -8.30 -0.46
C ILE A 72 2.35 -8.12 -1.92
N CYS A 73 3.31 -7.23 -2.16
CA CYS A 73 3.85 -6.83 -3.45
C CYS A 73 5.31 -7.32 -3.58
N GLY A 74 5.51 -8.63 -3.59
CA GLY A 74 6.85 -9.23 -3.55
C GLY A 74 7.47 -9.09 -2.17
N HIS A 75 8.40 -8.15 -2.00
CA HIS A 75 9.03 -7.85 -0.71
C HIS A 75 8.41 -6.65 0.01
N TYR A 76 7.53 -5.91 -0.68
CA TYR A 76 6.88 -4.73 -0.13
C TYR A 76 5.46 -5.05 0.31
N LEU A 77 4.97 -4.30 1.28
CA LEU A 77 3.62 -4.37 1.83
C LEU A 77 2.93 -3.05 1.55
N CYS A 78 1.76 -3.09 0.92
CA CYS A 78 0.92 -1.92 0.72
C CYS A 78 -0.26 -1.97 1.69
N PHE A 79 -0.38 -0.95 2.54
CA PHE A 79 -1.52 -0.75 3.43
C PHE A 79 -2.57 0.10 2.74
N TYR A 80 -3.78 -0.42 2.61
CA TYR A 80 -4.86 0.27 1.93
C TYR A 80 -6.21 0.08 2.62
N ARG A 81 -7.14 0.98 2.31
CA ARG A 81 -8.55 0.88 2.69
C ARG A 81 -9.41 1.04 1.44
N LEU A 82 -10.49 0.26 1.37
CA LEU A 82 -11.52 0.43 0.36
C LEU A 82 -12.64 1.30 0.97
N LEU A 83 -12.84 2.50 0.42
CA LEU A 83 -13.91 3.42 0.80
C LEU A 83 -14.82 3.65 -0.41
N GLY A 84 -16.03 3.08 -0.37
CA GLY A 84 -16.95 3.09 -1.50
C GLY A 84 -16.34 2.41 -2.72
N GLU A 85 -16.05 3.18 -3.77
CA GLU A 85 -15.42 2.68 -5.01
C GLU A 85 -13.95 3.13 -5.16
N THR A 86 -13.36 3.71 -4.11
CA THR A 86 -11.96 4.19 -4.14
C THR A 86 -11.09 3.40 -3.16
N ILE A 87 -9.93 2.99 -3.65
CA ILE A 87 -8.88 2.31 -2.90
C ILE A 87 -7.84 3.34 -2.52
N PHE A 88 -7.75 3.65 -1.24
CA PHE A 88 -6.77 4.57 -0.68
C PHE A 88 -5.58 3.78 -0.18
N VAL A 89 -4.41 4.02 -0.76
CA VAL A 89 -3.14 3.45 -0.34
C VAL A 89 -2.47 4.44 0.60
N TYR A 90 -2.29 4.04 1.87
CA TYR A 90 -1.78 4.89 2.93
C TYR A 90 -0.25 4.83 2.99
N HIS A 91 0.29 3.60 3.01
CA HIS A 91 1.73 3.35 3.11
C HIS A 91 2.18 2.19 2.22
N ILE A 92 3.40 2.27 1.71
CA ILE A 92 4.12 1.26 0.94
C ILE A 92 5.46 1.03 1.64
N VAL A 93 5.68 -0.17 2.16
CA VAL A 93 6.81 -0.40 3.08
C VAL A 93 7.54 -1.67 2.72
N ASP A 94 8.83 -1.75 3.00
CA ASP A 94 9.55 -3.03 2.89
C ASP A 94 9.07 -3.97 4.00
N GLY A 95 8.50 -5.12 3.62
CA GLY A 95 8.05 -6.13 4.57
C GLY A 95 9.18 -6.83 5.32
N ARG A 96 10.43 -6.65 4.88
CA ARG A 96 11.64 -7.07 5.60
C ARG A 96 12.05 -6.04 6.66
N ALA A 97 11.63 -4.79 6.50
CA ALA A 97 11.82 -3.75 7.52
C ALA A 97 10.75 -3.88 8.60
N ASN A 98 10.97 -3.21 9.74
CA ASN A 98 10.04 -3.26 10.87
C ASN A 98 8.77 -2.42 10.59
N TYR A 99 7.88 -2.96 9.75
CA TYR A 99 6.63 -2.33 9.32
C TYR A 99 5.64 -2.07 10.48
N THR A 100 5.83 -2.75 11.62
CA THR A 100 5.03 -2.57 12.83
C THR A 100 5.03 -1.12 13.33
N ARG A 101 6.12 -0.38 13.11
CA ARG A 101 6.20 1.05 13.48
C ARG A 101 5.23 1.91 12.67
N LEU A 102 5.06 1.61 11.38
CA LEU A 102 4.22 2.38 10.47
C LEU A 102 2.72 2.09 10.66
N LEU A 103 2.38 0.96 11.31
CA LEU A 103 1.01 0.71 11.75
C LEU A 103 0.53 1.74 12.78
N ALA A 104 1.45 2.36 13.53
CA ALA A 104 1.10 3.41 14.50
C ALA A 104 0.73 4.74 13.83
N ASP A 105 1.21 4.98 12.61
CA ASP A 105 0.94 6.20 11.84
C ASP A 105 -0.34 6.11 10.99
N LEU A 106 -0.97 4.92 10.94
CA LEU A 106 -2.25 4.74 10.26
C LEU A 106 -3.35 5.49 11.01
N PRO A 107 -4.14 6.33 10.32
CA PRO A 107 -5.24 7.03 10.97
C PRO A 107 -6.30 6.02 11.41
N MET A 108 -6.43 5.84 12.71
CA MET A 108 -7.50 5.06 13.33
C MET A 108 -8.74 5.95 13.44
N GLN A 109 -9.92 5.52 12.97
CA GLN A 109 -11.14 6.27 13.28
C GLN A 109 -11.44 6.11 14.77
N GLY A 110 -11.08 7.14 15.54
CA GLY A 110 -11.18 7.11 17.00
C GLY A 110 -10.72 8.40 17.67
N GLU A 111 -10.94 9.55 17.05
CA GLU A 111 -11.11 10.82 17.78
C GLU A 111 -12.35 11.51 17.23
N SER A 112 -13.51 11.01 17.66
CA SER A 112 -14.66 11.88 17.89
C SER A 112 -14.23 12.84 19.00
N ASN A 113 -13.69 13.99 18.63
CA ASN A 113 -13.70 15.14 19.53
C ASN A 113 -15.17 15.59 19.61
N ASP A 114 -15.86 15.08 20.64
CA ASP A 114 -17.02 15.75 21.24
C ASP A 114 -16.66 17.17 21.67
#